data_AF-G3I165-F1
#
_entry.id   AF-G3I165-F1
#
_cell.length_a   1.000
_cell.length_b   1.000
_cell.length_c   1.000
_cell.angle_alpha   90.00
_cell.angle_beta   90.00
_cell.angle_gamma   90.00
#
_symmetry.space_group_name_H-M   'P 1'
#
loop_
_entity.id
_entity.type
_entity.pdbx_description
1 polymer ?
#
loop_
_entity_poly.entity_id
_entity_poly.type
_entity_poly.pdbx_seq_one_letter_code
_entity_poly.pdbx_strand_id
1 'polypeptide(L)'
;MNAYVTVTYFNKTSNYTKTETCECGVYGLASPVANAMGVVGIPKEEKYQACDSNTEFTNTDKPWIALIERGNCTFSEKIQTAGRRNADAVVIYNAPDKGNQTIQMANFGK
;
A
#
# COMPACT_ATOMS: atom_id res chain seq x y z
N MET A 1 -1.78 8.58 14.00
CA MET A 1 -3.19 8.11 13.97
C MET A 1 -3.18 6.68 13.47
N ASN A 2 -3.79 5.76 14.21
CA ASN A 2 -3.88 4.37 13.78
C ASN A 2 -4.86 4.24 12.61
N ALA A 3 -4.67 3.21 11.79
CA ALA A 3 -5.54 2.87 10.67
C ALA A 3 -6.06 1.45 10.84
N TYR A 4 -7.36 1.29 10.63
CA TYR A 4 -7.98 -0.02 10.47
C TYR A 4 -7.84 -0.45 9.01
N VAL A 5 -7.37 -1.68 8.81
CA VAL A 5 -7.19 -2.27 7.49
C VAL A 5 -8.09 -3.50 7.40
N THR A 6 -8.96 -3.51 6.39
CA THR A 6 -9.79 -4.67 6.05
C THR A 6 -9.33 -5.24 4.71
N VAL A 7 -9.02 -6.54 4.69
CA VAL A 7 -8.58 -7.25 3.48
C VAL A 7 -9.57 -8.36 3.17
N THR A 8 -10.06 -8.38 1.94
CA THR A 8 -10.94 -9.42 1.42
C THR A 8 -10.23 -10.15 0.28
N TYR A 9 -10.13 -11.48 0.37
CA TYR A 9 -9.43 -12.29 -0.63
C TYR A 9 -10.07 -13.67 -0.80
N PHE A 10 -9.95 -14.21 -2.01
CA PHE A 10 -10.42 -15.56 -2.30
C PHE A 10 -9.38 -16.59 -1.86
N ASN A 11 -9.71 -17.42 -0.86
CA ASN A 11 -8.83 -18.46 -0.36
C ASN A 11 -9.00 -19.72 -1.22
N LYS A 12 -7.98 -20.05 -2.03
CA LYS A 12 -8.00 -21.20 -2.94
C LYS A 12 -8.00 -22.55 -2.21
N THR A 13 -7.40 -22.64 -1.02
CA THR A 13 -7.35 -23.88 -0.24
C THR A 13 -8.72 -24.25 0.30
N SER A 14 -9.49 -23.25 0.70
CA SER A 14 -10.79 -23.47 1.33
C SER A 14 -11.98 -23.17 0.41
N ASN A 15 -11.71 -22.68 -0.80
CA ASN A 15 -12.69 -22.35 -1.84
C ASN A 15 -13.77 -21.36 -1.37
N TYR A 16 -13.39 -20.41 -0.50
CA TYR A 16 -14.28 -19.36 0.00
C TYR A 16 -13.58 -18.02 0.12
N THR A 17 -14.35 -16.94 0.07
CA THR A 17 -13.84 -15.58 0.29
C THR A 17 -13.65 -15.32 1.78
N LYS A 18 -12.43 -14.98 2.17
CA LYS A 18 -12.07 -14.54 3.53
C LYS A 18 -12.11 -13.02 3.61
N THR A 19 -12.50 -12.52 4.78
CA THR A 19 -12.36 -11.11 5.15
C THR A 19 -11.71 -11.04 6.52
N GLU A 20 -10.65 -10.24 6.63
CA GLU A 20 -9.88 -10.05 7.85
C GLU A 20 -9.77 -8.54 8.12
N THR A 21 -9.83 -8.14 9.39
CA THR A 21 -9.70 -6.73 9.80
C THR A 21 -8.74 -6.61 10.97
N CYS A 22 -7.84 -5.63 10.92
CA CYS A 22 -6.93 -5.32 12.01
C CYS A 22 -6.68 -3.83 12.18
N GLU A 23 -6.40 -3.41 13.42
CA GLU A 23 -5.82 -2.09 13.74
C GLU A 23 -4.29 -2.18 13.64
N CYS A 24 -3.81 -2.37 12.41
CA CYS A 24 -2.44 -2.78 12.12
C CYS A 24 -1.70 -1.77 11.23
N GLY A 25 -2.31 -0.63 10.90
CA GLY A 25 -1.71 0.44 10.12
C GLY A 25 -1.56 1.73 10.92
N VAL A 26 -0.73 2.65 10.40
CA VAL A 26 -0.59 4.02 10.92
C VAL A 26 -0.59 4.98 9.73
N TYR A 27 -1.43 6.01 9.79
CA TYR A 27 -1.44 7.06 8.77
C TYR A 27 -0.09 7.80 8.72
N GLY A 28 0.38 8.12 7.50
CA GLY A 28 1.55 8.98 7.31
C GLY A 28 1.32 10.38 7.88
N LEU A 29 2.40 11.04 8.31
CA LEU A 29 2.33 12.36 8.97
C LEU A 29 1.62 13.43 8.14
N ALA A 30 1.80 13.40 6.82
CA ALA A 30 1.15 14.33 5.89
C ALA A 30 -0.04 13.68 5.15
N SER A 31 -0.48 12.49 5.56
CA SER A 31 -1.62 11.80 4.96
C SER A 31 -2.93 12.35 5.52
N PRO A 32 -3.96 12.60 4.69
CA PRO A 32 -5.30 12.84 5.21
C PRO A 32 -5.80 11.60 5.98
N VAL A 33 -6.48 11.84 7.10
CA VAL A 33 -7.15 10.78 7.88
C VAL A 33 -8.54 10.60 7.30
N ALA A 34 -8.63 9.76 6.27
CA ALA A 34 -9.86 9.46 5.55
C ALA A 34 -9.93 7.97 5.17
N ASN A 35 -11.13 7.52 4.81
CA ASN A 35 -11.36 6.16 4.31
C ASN A 35 -10.98 6.07 2.83
N ALA A 36 -10.39 4.94 2.45
CA ALA A 36 -10.15 4.58 1.05
C ALA A 36 -10.40 3.08 0.87
N MET A 37 -10.85 2.68 -0.31
CA MET A 37 -11.19 1.30 -0.66
C MET A 37 -10.91 1.09 -2.15
N GLY A 38 -10.44 -0.09 -2.53
CA GLY A 38 -10.22 -0.42 -3.93
C GLY A 38 -9.55 -1.76 -4.10
N VAL A 39 -9.45 -2.22 -5.35
CA VAL A 39 -8.69 -3.42 -5.70
C VAL A 39 -7.21 -3.17 -5.39
N VAL A 40 -6.52 -4.16 -4.84
CA VAL A 40 -5.10 -4.03 -4.52
C VAL A 40 -4.26 -4.25 -5.78
N GLY A 41 -3.45 -3.25 -6.13
CA GLY A 41 -2.44 -3.33 -7.19
C GLY A 41 -1.03 -3.40 -6.60
N ILE A 42 -0.18 -4.27 -7.14
CA ILE A 42 1.24 -4.38 -6.77
C ILE A 42 2.12 -3.99 -7.96
N PRO A 43 3.35 -3.49 -7.74
CA PRO A 43 4.32 -3.28 -8.81
C PRO A 43 4.56 -4.56 -9.63
N LYS A 44 4.65 -4.42 -10.95
CA LYS A 44 5.03 -5.51 -11.86
C LYS A 44 6.54 -5.79 -11.78
N GLU A 45 6.95 -6.91 -12.40
CA GLU A 45 8.37 -7.28 -12.61
C GLU A 45 9.18 -7.45 -11.32
N GLU A 46 8.54 -7.87 -10.22
CA GLU A 46 9.20 -8.07 -8.91
C GLU A 46 9.85 -6.80 -8.33
N LYS A 47 9.54 -5.62 -8.87
CA LYS A 47 10.00 -4.32 -8.39
C LYS A 47 9.07 -3.77 -7.31
N TYR A 48 8.84 -4.55 -6.24
CA TYR A 48 7.85 -4.26 -5.19
C TYR A 48 8.03 -2.91 -4.49
N GLN A 49 9.21 -2.29 -4.61
CA GLN A 49 9.53 -1.01 -3.98
C GLN A 49 9.04 0.23 -4.74
N ALA A 50 8.59 0.13 -5.99
CA ALA A 50 8.07 1.25 -6.79
C ALA A 50 8.95 2.52 -6.81
N CYS A 51 10.28 2.35 -6.78
CA CYS A 51 11.23 3.46 -6.76
C CYS A 51 11.39 4.12 -8.14
N ASP A 52 11.09 3.41 -9.22
CA ASP A 52 11.05 4.00 -10.56
C ASP A 52 9.73 4.73 -10.75
N SER A 53 9.80 6.00 -11.16
CA SER A 53 8.63 6.81 -11.51
C SER A 53 7.75 6.22 -12.61
N ASN A 54 8.30 5.32 -13.43
CA ASN A 54 7.60 4.61 -14.50
C ASN A 54 7.00 3.28 -14.05
N THR A 55 7.17 2.88 -12.79
CA THR A 55 6.64 1.61 -12.27
C THR A 55 5.18 1.39 -12.68
N GLU A 56 4.93 0.24 -13.30
CA GLU A 56 3.59 -0.23 -13.63
C GLU A 56 3.04 -1.10 -12.50
N PHE A 57 1.71 -1.11 -12.36
CA PHE A 57 1.01 -1.90 -11.37
C PHE A 57 0.12 -2.95 -12.03
N THR A 58 -0.14 -4.04 -11.31
CA THR A 58 -1.01 -5.14 -11.78
C THR A 58 -2.46 -4.72 -11.97
N ASN A 59 -2.92 -3.71 -11.24
CA ASN A 59 -4.24 -3.12 -11.37
C ASN A 59 -4.15 -1.60 -11.17
N THR A 60 -4.81 -0.83 -12.02
CA THR A 60 -4.91 0.64 -11.92
C THR A 60 -6.32 1.14 -12.20
N ASP A 61 -7.31 0.25 -12.19
CA ASP A 61 -8.71 0.59 -12.46
C ASP A 61 -9.34 1.18 -11.21
N LYS A 62 -9.81 2.42 -11.28
CA LYS A 62 -10.35 3.10 -10.10
C LYS A 62 -11.67 2.46 -9.61
N PRO A 63 -11.89 2.38 -8.28
CA PRO A 63 -10.96 2.76 -7.23
C PRO A 63 -9.96 1.64 -6.91
N TRP A 64 -8.70 2.00 -6.66
CA TRP A 64 -7.63 1.02 -6.37
C TRP A 64 -6.63 1.51 -5.32
N ILE A 65 -5.98 0.55 -4.66
CA ILE A 65 -5.00 0.79 -3.60
C ILE A 65 -3.65 0.21 -4.03
N ALA A 66 -2.62 1.04 -4.01
CA ALA A 66 -1.25 0.60 -4.29
C ALA A 66 -0.64 -0.06 -3.04
N LEU A 67 -0.18 -1.31 -3.17
CA LEU A 67 0.57 -2.01 -2.12
C LEU A 67 2.05 -2.06 -2.50
N ILE A 68 2.90 -1.39 -1.72
CA ILE A 68 4.31 -1.14 -2.04
C ILE A 68 5.20 -1.58 -0.88
N GLU A 69 6.29 -2.28 -1.19
CA GLU A 69 7.28 -2.67 -0.19
C GLU A 69 8.13 -1.48 0.24
N ARG A 70 8.39 -1.37 1.55
CA ARG A 70 9.41 -0.47 2.07
C ARG A 70 10.79 -0.86 1.56
N GLY A 71 11.62 0.14 1.25
CA GLY A 71 12.93 -0.14 0.68
C GLY A 71 13.82 1.09 0.57
N ASN A 72 14.58 1.15 -0.52
CA ASN A 72 15.71 2.06 -0.65
C ASN A 72 15.35 3.47 -1.10
N CYS A 73 14.16 3.67 -1.66
CA CYS A 73 13.61 4.99 -1.95
C CYS A 73 12.67 5.47 -0.83
N THR A 74 12.44 6.78 -0.79
CA THR A 74 11.64 7.46 0.22
C THR A 74 10.16 7.10 0.14
N PHE A 75 9.43 7.29 1.24
CA PHE A 75 7.97 7.15 1.25
C PHE A 75 7.31 8.10 0.25
N SER A 76 7.80 9.34 0.15
CA SER A 76 7.28 10.35 -0.79
C SER A 76 7.43 9.92 -2.24
N GLU A 77 8.57 9.35 -2.65
CA GLU A 77 8.76 8.83 -4.02
C GLU A 77 7.76 7.73 -4.34
N LYS A 78 7.57 6.76 -3.43
CA LYS A 78 6.59 5.67 -3.58
C LYS A 78 5.16 6.20 -3.74
N ILE A 79 4.78 7.13 -2.87
CA ILE A 79 3.45 7.76 -2.88
C ILE A 79 3.24 8.54 -4.18
N GLN A 80 4.25 9.27 -4.66
CA GLN A 80 4.17 9.99 -5.94
C GLN A 80 4.03 9.05 -7.13
N THR A 81 4.80 7.95 -7.16
CA THR A 81 4.70 6.94 -8.22
C THR A 81 3.29 6.35 -8.29
N ALA A 82 2.71 5.94 -7.16
CA ALA A 82 1.33 5.45 -7.11
C ALA A 82 0.30 6.53 -7.47
N GLY A 83 0.49 7.76 -6.98
CA GLY A 83 -0.38 8.90 -7.30
C GLY A 83 -0.41 9.25 -8.79
N ARG A 84 0.72 9.14 -9.50
CA ARG A 84 0.79 9.29 -10.98
C ARG A 84 0.02 8.20 -11.73
N ARG A 85 -0.18 7.05 -11.09
CA ARG A 85 -1.03 5.95 -11.56
C ARG A 85 -2.45 6.03 -11.00
N ASN A 86 -2.82 7.17 -10.40
CA ASN A 86 -4.18 7.48 -10.01
C ASN A 86 -4.69 6.57 -8.87
N ALA A 87 -3.81 6.11 -7.98
CA ALA A 87 -4.19 5.35 -6.78
C ALA A 87 -5.01 6.20 -5.81
N ASP A 88 -6.06 5.61 -5.23
CA ASP A 88 -6.90 6.26 -4.20
C ASP A 88 -6.24 6.22 -2.82
N ALA A 89 -5.42 5.20 -2.56
CA ALA A 89 -4.57 5.12 -1.38
C ALA A 89 -3.29 4.32 -1.65
N VAL A 90 -2.32 4.48 -0.76
CA VAL A 90 -1.04 3.78 -0.80
C VAL A 90 -0.79 3.11 0.55
N VAL A 91 -0.58 1.80 0.54
CA VAL A 91 -0.19 1.01 1.69
C VAL A 91 1.28 0.61 1.52
N ILE A 92 2.13 1.02 2.47
CA ILE A 92 3.54 0.68 2.48
C ILE A 92 3.79 -0.34 3.59
N TYR A 93 4.14 -1.56 3.23
CA TYR A 93 4.42 -2.64 4.19
C TYR A 93 5.92 -2.78 4.42
N ASN A 94 6.30 -3.20 5.64
CA ASN A 94 7.69 -3.51 5.94
C ASN A 94 8.10 -4.86 5.32
N ALA A 95 9.36 -4.99 4.91
CA ALA A 95 9.91 -6.25 4.43
C ALA A 95 9.77 -7.36 5.52
N PRO A 96 9.63 -8.64 5.12
CA PRO A 96 9.29 -9.74 6.03
C PRO A 96 10.26 -9.94 7.21
N ASP A 97 11.52 -9.51 7.06
CA ASP A 97 12.59 -9.59 8.05
C ASP A 97 12.52 -8.50 9.14
N LYS A 98 11.63 -7.49 8.99
CA LYS A 98 11.53 -6.32 9.88
C LYS A 98 10.51 -6.48 11.01
N GLY A 99 9.81 -7.62 11.09
CA GLY A 99 8.78 -7.88 12.09
C GLY A 99 7.51 -7.03 11.94
N ASN A 100 6.61 -7.11 12.93
CA ASN A 100 5.27 -6.50 12.88
C ASN A 100 5.22 -5.03 13.36
N GLN A 101 6.36 -4.38 13.57
CA GLN A 101 6.38 -3.01 14.08
C GLN A 101 5.99 -2.02 12.99
N THR A 102 4.92 -1.26 13.20
CA THR A 102 4.58 -0.14 12.33
C THR A 102 5.36 1.11 12.72
N ILE A 103 6.02 1.73 11.73
CA ILE A 103 6.71 3.01 11.93
C ILE A 103 5.91 4.07 11.19
N GLN A 104 5.65 5.19 11.87
CA GLN A 104 4.95 6.30 11.26
C GLN A 104 5.78 6.86 10.09
N MET A 105 5.16 6.97 8.92
CA MET A 105 5.83 7.48 7.73
C MET A 105 5.92 9.00 7.77
N ALA A 106 7.13 9.55 7.62
CA ALA A 106 7.35 10.94 7.27
C ALA A 106 7.27 11.09 5.75
N ASN A 107 6.13 11.55 5.25
CA ASN A 107 5.84 11.72 3.82
C ASN A 107 5.62 13.20 3.47
N PHE A 108 6.49 14.07 4.00
CA PHE A 108 6.49 15.46 3.59
C PHE A 108 6.87 15.49 2.09
N GLY A 109 5.95 15.93 1.25
CA GLY A 109 6.22 16.12 -0.17
C GLY A 109 7.40 17.09 -0.33
N LYS A 110 8.27 16.82 -1.30
CA LYS A 110 8.98 17.90 -1.97
C LYS A 110 8.07 18.47 -3.03
#